data_AF-A0A4S2E612-F1
#
_entry.id   AF-A0A4S2E612-F1
#
_cell.length_a   1.000
_cell.length_b   1.000
_cell.length_c   1.000
_cell.angle_alpha   90.00
_cell.angle_beta   90.00
_cell.angle_gamma   90.00
#
_symmetry.space_group_name_H-M   'P 1'
#
loop_
_entity.id
_entity.type
_entity.pdbx_description
1 polymer ?
#
loop_
_entity_poly.entity_id
_entity_poly.type
_entity_poly.pdbx_seq_one_letter_code
_entity_poly.pdbx_strand_id
1 'polypeptide(L)'
;AKIVNGKLRLDKPLGIKTWYDIRFKGAKSLEGDLKVVSIYRENDKYWASLPFEVEITKKGKTGNKTAVDINVGHFNYTKGKVDTLPDHLKKLYKRIRHYQRQLARKRVVNGNKATKTN
;
A
#
# COMPACT_ATOMS: atom_id res chain seq x y z
N ALA A 1 15.07 -13.60 -10.61
CA ALA A 1 13.61 -13.76 -10.31
C ALA A 1 12.75 -13.39 -11.53
N LYS A 2 11.66 -14.13 -11.79
CA LYS A 2 10.74 -13.89 -12.92
C LYS A 2 9.30 -14.32 -12.58
N ILE A 3 8.32 -13.78 -13.29
CA ILE A 3 6.93 -14.24 -13.21
C ILE A 3 6.68 -15.27 -14.31
N VAL A 4 6.19 -16.46 -13.92
CA VAL A 4 5.86 -17.57 -14.85
C VAL A 4 4.48 -18.07 -14.50
N ASN A 5 3.54 -18.03 -15.45
CA ASN A 5 2.16 -18.52 -15.27
C ASN A 5 1.46 -17.96 -14.01
N GLY A 6 1.67 -16.68 -13.70
CA GLY A 6 1.10 -16.03 -12.52
C GLY A 6 1.70 -16.52 -11.20
N LYS A 7 2.96 -16.98 -11.21
CA LYS A 7 3.72 -17.39 -10.02
C LYS A 7 5.11 -16.77 -10.05
N LEU A 8 5.68 -16.48 -8.88
CA LEU A 8 7.05 -15.99 -8.75
C LEU A 8 8.02 -17.16 -8.78
N ARG A 9 8.93 -17.15 -9.77
CA ARG A 9 10.08 -18.05 -9.85
C ARG A 9 11.32 -17.31 -9.38
N LEU A 10 11.86 -17.73 -8.24
CA LEU A 10 13.17 -17.30 -7.76
C LEU A 10 14.26 -18.19 -8.38
N ASP A 11 15.51 -17.75 -8.25
CA ASP A 11 16.65 -18.51 -8.75
C ASP A 11 16.85 -19.76 -7.88
N LYS A 12 17.09 -20.90 -8.54
CA LYS A 12 17.17 -22.18 -7.85
C LYS A 12 18.45 -22.25 -7.01
N PRO A 13 18.38 -22.51 -5.69
CA PRO A 13 19.56 -22.64 -4.85
C PRO A 13 20.35 -23.90 -5.20
N LEU A 14 21.66 -23.85 -4.98
CA LEU A 14 22.55 -24.99 -5.16
C LEU A 14 22.17 -26.13 -4.19
N GLY A 15 22.19 -27.37 -4.67
CA GLY A 15 21.92 -28.55 -3.84
C GLY A 15 20.45 -28.92 -3.64
N ILE A 16 19.51 -28.07 -4.08
CA ILE A 16 18.08 -28.38 -4.01
C ILE A 16 17.65 -29.25 -5.19
N LYS A 17 17.06 -30.43 -4.94
CA LYS A 17 16.52 -31.29 -6.01
C LYS A 17 15.25 -30.71 -6.62
N THR A 18 14.26 -30.40 -5.77
CA THR A 18 12.94 -29.92 -6.16
C THR A 18 12.79 -28.42 -5.96
N TRP A 19 12.38 -27.70 -7.00
CA TRP A 19 12.20 -26.24 -6.97
C TRP A 19 10.80 -25.87 -7.45
N TYR A 20 10.16 -24.93 -6.76
CA TYR A 20 8.76 -24.60 -6.98
C TYR A 20 8.55 -23.10 -7.18
N ASP A 21 7.55 -22.77 -8.00
CA ASP A 21 7.10 -21.39 -8.16
C ASP A 21 6.12 -21.01 -7.05
N ILE A 22 6.28 -19.78 -6.53
CA ILE A 22 5.52 -19.26 -5.40
C ILE A 22 4.23 -18.61 -5.91
N ARG A 23 3.08 -19.09 -5.45
CA ARG A 23 1.77 -18.48 -5.75
C ARG A 23 1.53 -17.28 -4.84
N PHE A 24 1.03 -16.19 -5.40
CA PHE A 24 0.60 -15.03 -4.61
C PHE A 24 -0.61 -14.35 -5.25
N LYS A 25 -1.41 -13.66 -4.43
CA LYS A 25 -2.63 -12.99 -4.87
C LYS A 25 -2.28 -11.77 -5.73
N GLY A 26 -3.00 -11.57 -6.83
CA GLY A 26 -2.78 -10.44 -7.75
C GLY A 26 -1.73 -10.71 -8.84
N ALA A 27 -1.09 -11.87 -8.87
CA ALA A 27 -0.05 -12.17 -9.85
C ALA A 27 -0.52 -12.11 -11.32
N LYS A 28 -1.82 -12.35 -11.59
CA LYS A 28 -2.42 -12.28 -12.94
C LYS A 28 -2.65 -10.85 -13.43
N SER A 29 -2.76 -9.88 -12.52
CA SER A 29 -2.99 -8.47 -12.85
C SER A 29 -1.69 -7.66 -12.86
N LEU A 30 -0.53 -8.33 -12.75
CA LEU A 30 0.75 -7.68 -12.87
C LEU A 30 1.12 -7.57 -14.34
N GLU A 31 1.37 -6.35 -14.76
CA GLU A 31 1.85 -5.99 -16.09
C GLU A 31 3.21 -5.32 -15.95
N GLY A 32 3.98 -5.29 -17.04
CA GLY A 32 5.28 -4.64 -17.09
C GLY A 32 6.47 -5.53 -16.71
N ASP A 33 7.65 -4.92 -16.74
CA ASP A 33 8.93 -5.59 -16.58
C ASP A 33 9.33 -5.66 -15.11
N LEU A 34 9.55 -6.89 -14.62
CA LEU A 34 10.10 -7.11 -13.28
C LEU A 34 11.56 -6.63 -13.23
N LYS A 35 11.84 -5.66 -12.36
CA LYS A 35 13.20 -5.16 -12.10
C LYS A 35 13.86 -5.92 -10.94
N VAL A 36 14.93 -5.36 -10.39
CA VAL A 36 15.70 -5.98 -9.31
C VAL A 36 14.80 -6.23 -8.10
N VAL A 37 14.69 -7.50 -7.72
CA VAL A 37 13.93 -7.94 -6.56
C VAL A 37 14.81 -7.86 -5.32
N SER A 38 14.31 -7.23 -4.26
CA SER A 38 14.99 -7.22 -2.95
C SER A 38 14.30 -8.17 -2.00
N ILE A 39 15.11 -8.92 -1.23
CA ILE A 39 14.64 -9.82 -0.18
C ILE A 39 15.25 -9.34 1.13
N TYR A 40 14.41 -9.18 2.16
CA TYR A 40 14.84 -8.75 3.49
C TYR A 40 14.05 -9.49 4.57
N ARG A 41 14.57 -9.49 5.79
CA ARG A 41 13.91 -10.09 6.95
C ARG A 41 13.58 -9.01 7.96
N GLU A 42 12.33 -8.98 8.41
CA GLU A 42 11.84 -8.04 9.40
C GLU A 42 10.76 -8.74 10.25
N ASN A 43 10.77 -8.55 11.57
CA ASN A 43 9.82 -9.17 12.51
C ASN A 43 9.69 -10.70 12.32
N ASP A 44 10.84 -11.38 12.21
CA ASP A 44 10.95 -12.83 11.94
C ASP A 44 10.24 -13.32 10.68
N LYS A 45 9.98 -12.43 9.74
CA LYS A 45 9.36 -12.75 8.45
C LYS A 45 10.26 -12.32 7.30
N TYR A 46 10.33 -13.16 6.28
CA TYR A 46 10.96 -12.81 5.02
C TYR A 46 9.96 -12.05 4.13
N TRP A 47 10.44 -10.96 3.55
CA TRP A 47 9.72 -10.12 2.61
C TRP A 47 10.47 -10.10 1.28
N ALA A 48 9.71 -10.03 0.18
CA ALA A 48 10.24 -9.82 -1.15
C ALA A 48 9.53 -8.62 -1.80
N SER A 49 10.31 -7.61 -2.22
CA SER A 49 9.80 -6.47 -2.98
C SER A 49 10.00 -6.72 -4.48
N LEU A 50 8.90 -6.70 -5.23
CA LEU A 50 8.87 -7.02 -6.66
C LEU A 50 8.49 -5.74 -7.44
N PRO A 51 9.45 -4.86 -7.79
CA PRO A 51 9.15 -3.66 -8.56
C PRO A 51 8.88 -4.00 -10.03
N PHE A 52 7.78 -3.48 -10.56
CA PHE A 52 7.40 -3.61 -11.97
C PHE A 52 7.48 -2.24 -12.64
N GLU A 53 8.18 -2.17 -13.76
CA GLU A 53 8.17 -1.00 -14.63
C GLU A 53 7.08 -1.17 -15.69
N VAL A 54 6.16 -0.22 -15.74
CA VAL A 54 5.04 -0.22 -16.69
C VAL A 54 5.11 1.07 -17.50
N GLU A 55 5.02 0.95 -18.82
CA GLU A 55 4.82 2.13 -19.66
C GLU A 55 3.42 2.70 -19.46
N ILE A 56 3.35 3.94 -18.97
CA ILE A 56 2.08 4.64 -18.80
C ILE A 56 1.82 5.45 -20.06
N THR A 57 0.82 5.03 -20.84
CA THR A 57 0.35 5.82 -21.99
C THR A 57 -0.13 7.19 -21.51
N LYS A 58 0.58 8.24 -21.93
CA LYS A 58 0.18 9.61 -21.62
C LYS A 58 -1.17 9.89 -22.28
N LYS A 59 -2.15 10.28 -21.46
CA LYS A 59 -3.43 10.76 -21.99
C LYS A 59 -3.20 12.05 -22.77
N GLY A 60 -3.91 12.22 -23.88
CA GLY A 60 -3.88 13.45 -24.67
C GLY A 60 -4.31 14.66 -23.84
N LYS A 61 -3.72 15.83 -24.12
CA LYS A 61 -4.12 17.08 -23.48
C LYS A 61 -5.55 17.43 -23.91
N THR A 62 -6.40 17.78 -22.95
CA THR A 62 -7.80 18.15 -23.22
C THR A 62 -8.00 19.64 -23.48
N GLY A 63 -6.99 20.49 -23.21
CA GLY A 63 -7.10 21.96 -23.26
C GLY A 63 -7.92 22.59 -22.12
N ASN A 64 -8.67 21.78 -21.37
CA ASN A 64 -9.52 22.24 -20.28
C ASN A 64 -8.70 22.49 -19.01
N LYS A 65 -8.99 23.59 -18.31
CA LYS A 65 -8.48 23.85 -16.95
C LYS A 65 -9.51 23.33 -15.95
N THR A 66 -9.06 22.59 -14.95
CA THR A 66 -9.89 22.13 -13.84
C THR A 66 -9.15 22.41 -12.55
N ALA A 67 -9.85 23.05 -11.61
CA ALA A 67 -9.39 23.20 -10.24
C ALA A 67 -9.96 22.05 -9.41
N VAL A 68 -9.16 21.51 -8.49
CA VAL A 68 -9.57 20.45 -7.57
C VAL A 68 -9.26 20.89 -6.14
N ASP A 69 -10.26 20.87 -5.29
CA ASP A 69 -10.15 21.11 -3.84
C ASP A 69 -10.47 19.81 -3.09
N ILE A 70 -9.48 19.30 -2.36
CA ILE A 70 -9.52 17.96 -1.74
C ILE A 70 -9.92 18.08 -0.27
N ASN A 71 -11.01 17.41 0.10
CA ASN A 71 -11.53 17.35 1.46
C ASN A 71 -11.51 15.90 1.99
N VAL A 72 -11.72 15.74 3.30
CA VAL A 72 -11.63 14.43 3.98
C VAL A 72 -12.65 13.40 3.48
N GLY A 73 -13.81 13.86 3.01
CA GLY A 73 -14.90 12.97 2.57
C GLY A 73 -15.48 13.28 1.21
N HIS A 74 -14.90 14.25 0.50
CA HIS A 74 -15.30 14.62 -0.85
C HIS A 74 -14.15 15.38 -1.52
N PHE A 75 -14.26 15.57 -2.83
CA PHE A 75 -13.51 16.63 -3.49
C PHE A 75 -14.48 17.50 -4.29
N ASN A 76 -14.16 18.79 -4.34
CA ASN A 76 -14.83 19.74 -5.22
C ASN A 76 -13.97 19.89 -6.46
N TYR A 77 -14.59 19.89 -7.62
CA TYR A 77 -13.95 20.18 -8.88
C TYR A 77 -14.84 21.12 -9.70
N THR A 78 -14.31 21.63 -10.82
CA THR A 78 -14.99 22.66 -11.63
C THR A 78 -16.44 22.31 -12.02
N LYS A 79 -16.83 21.03 -12.09
CA LYS A 79 -18.19 20.62 -12.44
C LYS A 79 -19.05 20.17 -11.25
N GLY A 80 -18.56 20.32 -10.02
CA GLY A 80 -19.34 20.03 -8.81
C GLY A 80 -18.55 19.29 -7.74
N LYS A 81 -19.29 18.57 -6.89
CA LYS A 81 -18.74 17.85 -5.74
C LYS A 81 -18.89 16.36 -5.93
N VAL A 82 -17.85 15.60 -5.58
CA VAL A 82 -17.86 14.14 -5.57
C VAL A 82 -17.59 13.65 -4.16
N ASP A 83 -18.57 12.98 -3.57
CA ASP A 83 -18.39 12.35 -2.26
C ASP A 83 -17.49 11.12 -2.38
N THR A 84 -16.51 11.03 -1.48
CA THR A 84 -15.47 9.99 -1.47
C THR A 84 -15.41 9.24 -0.16
N LEU A 85 -16.40 9.39 0.73
CA LEU A 85 -16.43 8.78 2.07
C LEU A 85 -17.33 7.54 2.19
N PRO A 86 -16.80 6.33 1.93
CA PRO A 86 -17.43 5.07 2.27
C PRO A 86 -17.82 4.94 3.75
N ASP A 87 -18.90 4.21 4.04
CA ASP A 87 -19.35 3.97 5.41
C ASP A 87 -18.34 3.19 6.26
N HIS A 88 -17.53 2.31 5.65
CA HIS A 88 -16.45 1.62 6.35
C HIS A 88 -15.39 2.60 6.90
N LEU A 89 -15.08 3.67 6.16
CA LEU A 89 -14.14 4.69 6.62
C LEU A 89 -14.70 5.46 7.82
N LYS A 90 -16.01 5.72 7.89
CA LYS A 90 -16.64 6.33 9.08
C LYS A 90 -16.38 5.50 10.34
N LYS A 91 -16.42 4.16 10.25
CA LYS A 91 -16.10 3.25 11.36
C LYS A 91 -14.62 3.34 11.76
N LEU A 92 -13.70 3.37 10.78
CA LEU A 92 -12.27 3.56 11.02
C LEU A 92 -11.98 4.90 11.71
N TYR A 93 -12.59 6.00 11.25
CA TYR A 93 -12.45 7.32 11.88
C TYR A 93 -12.89 7.32 13.35
N LYS A 94 -14.03 6.67 13.66
CA LYS A 94 -14.48 6.52 15.06
C LYS A 94 -13.44 5.77 15.91
N ARG A 95 -12.86 4.71 15.37
CA ARG A 95 -11.84 3.89 16.05
C ARG A 95 -10.53 4.67 16.27
N ILE A 96 -10.04 5.39 15.25
CA ILE A 96 -8.87 6.26 15.36
C ILE A 96 -9.10 7.34 16.43
N ARG A 97 -10.25 8.04 16.38
CA ARG A 97 -10.61 9.07 17.36
C ARG A 97 -10.65 8.50 18.78
N HIS A 98 -11.19 7.29 18.95
CA HIS A 98 -11.24 6.63 20.26
C HIS A 98 -9.83 6.39 20.81
N TYR A 99 -8.91 5.81 20.02
CA TYR A 99 -7.54 5.55 20.48
C TYR A 99 -6.73 6.82 20.69
N GLN A 100 -6.92 7.85 19.85
CA GLN A 100 -6.29 9.16 20.06
C GLN A 100 -6.71 9.78 21.41
N ARG A 101 -8.01 9.70 21.77
CA ARG A 101 -8.50 10.16 23.09
C ARG A 101 -7.90 9.37 24.24
N GLN A 102 -7.81 8.04 24.11
CA GLN A 102 -7.16 7.21 25.13
C GLN A 102 -5.68 7.57 25.29
N LEU A 103 -4.96 7.74 24.19
CA LEU A 103 -3.55 8.11 24.20
C LEU A 103 -3.34 9.50 24.83
N ALA A 104 -4.19 10.48 24.49
CA ALA A 104 -4.16 11.81 25.10
C ALA A 104 -4.33 11.75 26.62
N ARG A 105 -5.30 10.97 27.13
CA ARG A 105 -5.47 10.77 28.58
C ARG A 105 -4.26 10.11 29.22
N LYS A 106 -3.72 9.06 28.60
CA LYS A 106 -2.49 8.41 29.09
C LYS A 106 -1.31 9.36 29.15
N ARG A 107 -1.16 10.26 28.17
CA ARG A 107 -0.11 11.29 28.18
C ARG A 107 -0.29 12.30 29.31
N VAL A 108 -1.52 12.71 29.61
CA VAL A 108 -1.81 13.62 30.74
C VAL A 108 -1.47 12.95 32.08
N VAL A 109 -1.86 11.69 32.28
CA VAL A 109 -1.65 10.98 33.55
C VAL A 109 -0.19 10.54 33.74
N ASN A 110 0.47 10.04 32.69
CA ASN A 110 1.81 9.43 32.80
C ASN A 110 2.95 10.36 32.36
N GLY A 111 2.66 11.55 31.82
CA GLY A 111 3.66 12.50 31.32
C GLY A 111 4.66 11.87 30.33
N ASN A 112 5.94 12.22 30.48
CA ASN A 112 7.04 11.74 29.63
C ASN A 112 7.31 10.22 29.73
N LYS A 113 6.69 9.50 30.67
CA LYS A 113 6.81 8.03 30.75
C LYS A 113 5.91 7.30 29.75
N ALA A 114 4.97 7.99 29.11
CA ALA A 114 3.99 7.41 28.18
C ALA A 114 4.55 7.08 26.78
N THR A 115 5.73 7.57 26.41
CA THR A 115 6.28 7.50 25.04
C THR A 115 7.41 6.49 24.87
N LYS A 116 7.79 5.75 25.91
CA LYS A 116 8.78 4.68 25.78
C LYS A 116 8.10 3.41 25.28
N THR A 117 8.20 3.16 23.98
CA THR A 117 8.02 1.83 23.40
C THR A 117 9.33 1.05 23.51
N ASN A 118 9.25 -0.25 23.81
CA ASN A 118 10.37 -1.19 23.71
C ASN A 118 10.88 -1.30 22.28
#